data_AF-A0A2K3MQE8-F1
#
_entry.id   AF-A0A2K3MQE8-F1
#
_cell.length_a   1.000
_cell.length_b   1.000
_cell.length_c   1.000
_cell.angle_alpha   90.00
_cell.angle_beta   90.00
_cell.angle_gamma   90.00
#
_symmetry.space_group_name_H-M   'P 1'
#
loop_
_entity.id
_entity.type
_entity.pdbx_description
1 polymer ?
#
loop_
_entity_poly.entity_id
_entity_poly.type
_entity_poly.pdbx_seq_one_letter_code
_entity_poly.pdbx_strand_id
1 'polypeptide(L)'
;AKQVQVPHATVGPDEPHAASTTWPDGVAEKQDLGLFDSELERIEEFLGSELPSHPKLHRGQLKNGLRYLILPNKVPPTRFEAHMEVHAGSIDEEDDEQGIAHMIEHVAFLGSKKREKLLGTGARSNAYTDFHHTVFHIHAPTTTKDSDDLLPSVLDALNEIAFHPKFLPSRIEKERRAILSELQMMNTIEYRVDCQLLQHLHSENKLSKRFPIGLEEQIKKWDADKIRKFHERWYFPANATLYIVGDIDNIPKIVSQIEAVFGQTGVDNEKPSVATPSAFGAMASFLVPKLSVGLGGNSIERSTNTMDQSKTFIKERQAVRPPVKHNWSLPGSSANLNPPQIFQHELLQNFSINMFCKIPVNKVQTYGDLRIVLMKRIFLSALHFRINTRYKSSNPPFTSVELDHSDSGREGCTVTTLTITAEPKNWQNAIRVAVHEFVYSSIAGFSP
;
A
#
# COMPACT_ATOMS: atom_id res chain seq x y z
N ALA A 1 -15.91 -52.25 -42.96
CA ALA A 1 -16.83 -51.46 -42.12
C ALA A 1 -16.22 -50.08 -41.91
N LYS A 2 -17.06 -49.04 -41.98
CA LYS A 2 -16.75 -47.66 -42.42
C LYS A 2 -15.78 -46.89 -41.50
N GLN A 3 -14.78 -46.25 -42.12
CA GLN A 3 -14.18 -44.97 -41.68
C GLN A 3 -15.20 -43.84 -41.89
N VAL A 4 -15.31 -42.90 -40.95
CA VAL A 4 -15.97 -41.60 -41.13
C VAL A 4 -15.17 -40.58 -40.30
N GLN A 5 -14.23 -39.84 -40.89
CA GLN A 5 -14.37 -38.51 -41.50
C GLN A 5 -14.91 -37.42 -40.56
N VAL A 6 -13.99 -36.53 -40.17
CA VAL A 6 -14.25 -35.19 -39.64
C VAL A 6 -14.72 -34.28 -40.78
N PRO A 7 -15.84 -33.55 -40.66
CA PRO A 7 -16.14 -32.44 -41.55
C PRO A 7 -15.62 -31.12 -40.95
N HIS A 8 -14.80 -30.45 -41.76
CA HIS A 8 -14.45 -29.04 -41.65
C HIS A 8 -15.70 -28.16 -41.75
N ALA A 9 -15.77 -27.09 -40.95
CA ALA A 9 -16.70 -25.99 -41.19
C ALA A 9 -16.07 -24.98 -42.18
N THR A 10 -16.75 -24.79 -43.29
CA THR A 10 -16.51 -23.80 -44.36
C THR A 10 -17.09 -22.42 -44.00
N VAL A 11 -16.64 -21.39 -44.72
CA VAL A 11 -16.79 -19.94 -44.45
C VAL A 11 -18.05 -19.31 -45.07
N GLY A 12 -18.80 -18.52 -44.27
CA GLY A 12 -19.60 -17.29 -44.59
C GLY A 12 -20.76 -17.33 -45.62
N PRO A 13 -21.59 -16.27 -45.79
CA PRO A 13 -21.59 -14.93 -45.15
C PRO A 13 -22.98 -14.41 -44.66
N ASP A 14 -22.96 -13.20 -44.10
CA ASP A 14 -24.06 -12.20 -43.90
C ASP A 14 -25.00 -12.29 -42.66
N GLU A 15 -24.65 -11.48 -41.65
CA GLU A 15 -25.58 -10.83 -40.70
C GLU A 15 -26.43 -9.74 -41.40
N PRO A 16 -27.51 -9.14 -40.79
CA PRO A 16 -27.86 -9.13 -39.36
C PRO A 16 -29.36 -9.37 -38.99
N HIS A 17 -29.53 -10.01 -37.84
CA HIS A 17 -30.41 -9.65 -36.71
C HIS A 17 -31.80 -9.03 -36.98
N ALA A 18 -32.81 -9.90 -36.94
CA ALA A 18 -34.14 -9.55 -36.43
C ALA A 18 -34.53 -10.58 -35.36
N ALA A 19 -34.27 -10.27 -34.08
CA ALA A 19 -34.79 -11.05 -32.97
C ALA A 19 -36.30 -10.77 -32.83
N SER A 20 -37.11 -11.69 -33.36
CA SER A 20 -38.55 -11.72 -33.15
C SER A 20 -38.89 -11.87 -31.67
N THR A 21 -39.72 -10.97 -31.16
CA THR A 21 -40.35 -11.04 -29.84
C THR A 21 -41.58 -11.93 -29.92
N THR A 22 -41.39 -13.24 -29.80
CA THR A 22 -42.50 -14.18 -29.60
C THR A 22 -42.05 -15.30 -28.66
N TRP A 23 -42.44 -15.18 -27.39
CA TRP A 23 -42.46 -16.28 -26.45
C TRP A 23 -43.63 -17.21 -26.83
N PRO A 24 -43.43 -18.53 -26.99
CA PRO A 24 -44.54 -19.47 -26.99
C PRO A 24 -44.95 -19.73 -25.54
N ASP A 25 -46.19 -19.40 -25.21
CA ASP A 25 -46.85 -19.78 -23.97
C ASP A 25 -46.83 -21.30 -23.76
N GLY A 26 -46.47 -21.71 -22.55
CA GLY A 26 -47.08 -22.84 -21.85
C GLY A 26 -46.74 -24.27 -22.31
N VAL A 27 -45.64 -24.81 -21.81
CA VAL A 27 -45.61 -26.19 -21.27
C VAL A 27 -44.86 -26.17 -19.94
N ALA A 28 -45.61 -26.32 -18.85
CA ALA A 28 -45.06 -26.49 -17.52
C ALA A 28 -44.49 -27.92 -17.39
N GLU A 29 -43.20 -28.10 -17.68
CA GLU A 29 -42.46 -29.28 -17.23
C GLU A 29 -42.03 -29.09 -15.78
N LYS A 30 -42.87 -29.60 -14.89
CA LYS A 30 -42.66 -29.63 -13.44
C LYS A 30 -41.79 -30.84 -13.04
N GLN A 31 -40.65 -31.06 -13.72
CA GLN A 31 -39.76 -32.21 -13.44
C GLN A 31 -38.29 -31.87 -13.16
N ASP A 32 -37.86 -30.60 -13.21
CA ASP A 32 -36.44 -30.26 -12.99
C ASP A 32 -36.12 -29.52 -11.68
N LEU A 33 -37.12 -29.19 -10.85
CA LEU A 33 -36.89 -28.37 -9.65
C LEU A 33 -35.91 -29.01 -8.63
N GLY A 34 -35.82 -30.34 -8.57
CA GLY A 34 -34.90 -31.03 -7.63
C GLY A 34 -33.44 -31.10 -8.08
N LEU A 35 -33.14 -30.97 -9.38
CA LEU A 35 -31.78 -30.94 -9.90
C LEU A 35 -31.17 -29.54 -9.73
N PHE A 36 -31.95 -28.49 -10.00
CA PHE A 36 -31.55 -27.09 -9.82
C PHE A 36 -31.21 -26.75 -8.36
N ASP A 37 -31.99 -27.24 -7.39
CA ASP A 37 -31.70 -27.02 -5.96
C ASP A 37 -30.35 -27.61 -5.55
N SER A 38 -30.02 -28.82 -6.03
CA SER A 38 -28.75 -29.47 -5.72
C SER A 38 -27.52 -28.79 -6.37
N GLU A 39 -27.70 -28.16 -7.54
CA GLU A 39 -26.64 -27.39 -8.18
C GLU A 39 -26.47 -26.01 -7.54
N LEU A 40 -27.56 -25.35 -7.16
CA LEU A 40 -27.55 -24.10 -6.40
C LEU A 40 -26.82 -24.29 -5.06
N GLU A 41 -27.14 -25.35 -4.31
CA GLU A 41 -26.46 -25.69 -3.06
C GLU A 41 -24.95 -25.88 -3.26
N ARG A 42 -24.53 -26.59 -4.33
CA ARG A 42 -23.10 -26.76 -4.66
C ARG A 42 -22.42 -25.44 -5.02
N ILE A 43 -23.11 -24.55 -5.74
CA ILE A 43 -22.57 -23.23 -6.10
C ILE A 43 -22.43 -22.38 -4.84
N GLU A 44 -23.42 -22.36 -3.96
CA GLU A 44 -23.35 -21.62 -2.70
C GLU A 44 -22.22 -22.14 -1.79
N GLU A 45 -22.07 -23.46 -1.69
CA GLU A 45 -20.96 -24.08 -0.96
C GLU A 45 -19.60 -23.68 -1.55
N PHE A 46 -19.46 -23.73 -2.88
CA PHE A 46 -18.24 -23.30 -3.56
C PHE A 46 -17.95 -21.82 -3.33
N LEU A 47 -18.95 -20.94 -3.46
CA LEU A 47 -18.79 -19.50 -3.22
C LEU A 47 -18.45 -19.20 -1.76
N GLY A 48 -18.89 -20.02 -0.81
CA GLY A 48 -18.53 -19.91 0.60
C GLY A 48 -17.11 -20.38 0.93
N SER A 49 -16.44 -21.12 0.04
CA SER A 49 -15.11 -21.68 0.30
C SER A 49 -14.01 -20.60 0.29
N GLU A 50 -13.04 -20.75 1.20
CA GLU A 50 -11.92 -19.82 1.34
C GLU A 50 -10.97 -19.86 0.13
N LEU A 51 -10.44 -18.70 -0.23
CA LEU A 51 -9.44 -18.57 -1.28
C LEU A 51 -8.13 -19.21 -0.82
N PRO A 52 -7.53 -20.10 -1.64
CA PRO A 52 -6.30 -20.76 -1.26
C PRO A 52 -5.14 -19.77 -1.24
N SER A 53 -4.23 -19.95 -0.27
CA SER A 53 -2.96 -19.22 -0.28
C SER A 53 -2.04 -19.77 -1.37
N HIS A 54 -1.16 -18.92 -1.91
CA HIS A 54 -0.19 -19.36 -2.93
C HIS A 54 0.72 -20.47 -2.38
N PRO A 55 0.81 -21.65 -3.04
CA PRO A 55 1.41 -22.86 -2.45
C PRO A 55 2.93 -22.74 -2.21
N LYS A 56 3.63 -21.90 -2.98
CA LYS A 56 5.08 -21.65 -2.84
C LYS A 56 5.42 -20.49 -1.90
N LEU A 57 4.42 -19.84 -1.29
CA LEU A 57 4.66 -18.66 -0.48
C LEU A 57 5.02 -19.07 0.96
N HIS A 58 6.27 -18.86 1.32
CA HIS A 58 6.77 -19.13 2.67
C HIS A 58 6.71 -17.85 3.51
N ARG A 59 6.14 -17.95 4.71
CA ARG A 59 6.03 -16.83 5.65
C ARG A 59 6.67 -17.22 6.97
N GLY A 60 7.28 -16.25 7.65
CA GLY A 60 7.79 -16.46 9.00
C GLY A 60 8.08 -15.15 9.73
N GLN A 61 8.54 -15.30 10.97
CA GLN A 61 8.86 -14.19 11.85
C GLN A 61 10.06 -14.56 12.72
N LEU A 62 11.05 -13.67 12.82
CA LEU A 62 12.19 -13.83 13.72
C LEU A 62 11.82 -13.46 15.16
N LYS A 63 12.68 -13.82 16.12
CA LYS A 63 12.45 -13.53 17.55
C LYS A 63 12.34 -12.04 17.87
N ASN A 64 13.02 -11.17 17.12
CA ASN A 64 12.94 -9.71 17.28
C ASN A 64 11.70 -9.08 16.60
N GLY A 65 10.80 -9.91 16.06
CA GLY A 65 9.54 -9.49 15.45
C GLY A 65 9.60 -9.22 13.94
N LEU A 66 10.79 -9.24 13.30
CA LEU A 66 10.90 -9.07 11.85
C LEU A 66 10.12 -10.16 11.12
N ARG A 67 9.17 -9.73 10.29
CA ARG A 67 8.42 -10.63 9.42
C ARG A 67 9.15 -10.81 8.10
N TYR A 68 9.05 -11.99 7.51
CA TYR A 68 9.57 -12.23 6.18
C TYR A 68 8.63 -13.07 5.31
N LEU A 69 8.66 -12.81 4.01
CA LEU A 69 7.96 -13.56 2.98
C LEU A 69 8.95 -13.97 1.89
N ILE A 70 8.95 -15.25 1.53
CA ILE A 70 9.82 -15.81 0.51
C ILE A 70 8.96 -16.47 -0.57
N LEU A 71 9.16 -16.09 -1.82
CA LEU A 71 8.45 -16.65 -2.98
C LEU A 71 9.45 -17.11 -4.05
N PRO A 72 9.70 -18.42 -4.19
CA PRO A 72 10.48 -18.96 -5.29
C PRO A 72 9.81 -18.70 -6.64
N ASN A 73 10.53 -18.04 -7.53
CA ASN A 73 10.14 -17.71 -8.89
C ASN A 73 11.33 -17.81 -9.84
N LYS A 74 11.29 -18.75 -10.80
CA LYS A 74 12.38 -19.03 -11.75
C LYS A 74 12.53 -18.02 -12.89
N VAL A 75 11.66 -17.01 -12.96
CA VAL A 75 11.61 -16.07 -14.10
C VAL A 75 11.77 -14.62 -13.62
N PRO A 76 12.81 -13.89 -14.06
CA PRO A 76 13.94 -14.36 -14.89
C PRO A 76 14.90 -15.28 -14.10
N PRO A 77 15.61 -16.21 -14.78
CA PRO A 77 16.54 -17.12 -14.11
C PRO A 77 17.74 -16.36 -13.53
N THR A 78 18.42 -16.97 -12.56
CA THR A 78 19.64 -16.46 -11.91
C THR A 78 19.50 -15.09 -11.24
N ARG A 79 18.27 -14.68 -10.92
CA ARG A 79 17.99 -13.38 -10.32
C ARG A 79 17.01 -13.49 -9.17
N PHE A 80 17.17 -12.60 -8.21
CA PHE A 80 16.21 -12.38 -7.15
C PHE A 80 16.08 -10.90 -6.84
N GLU A 81 15.03 -10.57 -6.11
CA GLU A 81 14.80 -9.28 -5.51
C GLU A 81 14.51 -9.44 -4.03
N ALA A 82 15.05 -8.50 -3.25
CA ALA A 82 14.80 -8.40 -1.83
C ALA A 82 14.27 -6.99 -1.54
N HIS A 83 13.14 -6.89 -0.85
CA HIS A 83 12.50 -5.63 -0.45
C HIS A 83 12.39 -5.58 1.06
N MET A 84 12.97 -4.56 1.67
CA MET A 84 12.75 -4.22 3.07
C MET A 84 11.68 -3.13 3.14
N GLU A 85 10.47 -3.52 3.53
CA GLU A 85 9.37 -2.59 3.78
C GLU A 85 9.36 -2.20 5.26
N VAL A 86 9.55 -0.91 5.54
CA VAL A 86 9.27 -0.33 6.85
C VAL A 86 7.84 0.19 6.83
N HIS A 87 7.02 -0.24 7.79
CA HIS A 87 5.60 0.12 7.90
C HIS A 87 5.44 1.52 8.50
N ALA A 88 6.15 2.49 7.94
CA ALA A 88 6.04 3.91 8.26
C ALA A 88 6.28 4.74 6.98
N GLY A 89 5.40 5.69 6.72
CA GLY A 89 5.47 6.61 5.59
C GLY A 89 5.10 8.03 6.02
N SER A 90 4.69 8.88 5.09
CA SER A 90 4.39 10.28 5.40
C SER A 90 3.18 10.48 6.32
N ILE A 91 2.26 9.52 6.39
CA ILE A 91 1.10 9.62 7.28
C ILE A 91 1.46 9.52 8.77
N ASP A 92 2.65 8.97 9.07
CA ASP A 92 3.19 8.79 10.42
C ASP A 92 4.03 9.99 10.90
N GLU A 93 4.05 11.05 10.10
CA GLU A 93 4.69 12.33 10.39
C GLU A 93 3.82 13.17 11.31
N GLU A 94 4.45 13.74 12.34
CA GLU A 94 3.86 14.82 13.13
C GLU A 94 3.76 16.12 12.31
N ASP A 95 3.08 17.13 12.86
CA ASP A 95 2.82 18.38 12.14
C ASP A 95 4.10 19.15 11.78
N ASP A 96 5.20 18.95 12.52
CA ASP A 96 6.52 19.55 12.27
C ASP A 96 7.49 18.59 11.56
N GLU A 97 6.98 17.52 10.93
CA GLU A 97 7.74 16.43 10.32
C GLU A 97 7.37 16.15 8.85
N GLN A 98 6.64 17.06 8.19
CA GLN A 98 6.12 16.82 6.84
C GLN A 98 7.22 16.70 5.78
N GLY A 99 7.50 15.48 5.32
CA GLY A 99 8.59 15.11 4.40
C GLY A 99 9.79 14.45 5.08
N ILE A 100 9.76 14.22 6.39
CA ILE A 100 10.89 13.61 7.11
C ILE A 100 11.04 12.12 6.79
N ALA A 101 9.94 11.42 6.48
CA ALA A 101 9.99 10.02 6.06
C ALA A 101 10.79 9.88 4.75
N HIS A 102 10.50 10.77 3.79
CA HIS A 102 11.22 10.86 2.53
C HIS A 102 12.69 11.29 2.72
N MET A 103 12.96 12.24 3.62
CA MET A 103 14.33 12.61 4.01
C MET A 103 15.14 11.42 4.54
N ILE A 104 14.54 10.59 5.38
CA ILE A 104 15.22 9.41 5.94
C ILE A 104 15.51 8.40 4.85
N GLU A 105 14.59 8.19 3.92
CA GLU A 105 14.82 7.32 2.78
C GLU A 105 16.08 7.72 2.00
N HIS A 106 16.20 9.00 1.61
CA HIS A 106 17.40 9.52 0.94
C HIS A 106 18.67 9.32 1.77
N VAL A 107 18.65 9.76 3.04
CA VAL A 107 19.84 9.74 3.90
C VAL A 107 20.30 8.31 4.20
N ALA A 108 19.36 7.41 4.47
CA ALA A 108 19.62 6.00 4.76
C ALA A 108 20.10 5.25 3.52
N PHE A 109 19.40 5.42 2.40
CA PHE A 109 19.68 4.71 1.16
C PHE A 109 21.04 5.11 0.58
N LEU A 110 21.28 6.41 0.41
CA LEU A 110 22.54 6.91 -0.14
C LEU A 110 23.70 6.78 0.85
N GLY A 111 23.40 6.65 2.15
CA GLY A 111 24.35 6.54 3.26
C GLY A 111 25.07 5.20 3.42
N SER A 112 24.54 4.12 2.82
CA SER A 112 25.01 2.75 3.06
C SER A 112 26.29 2.41 2.30
N LYS A 113 27.35 2.06 3.04
CA LYS A 113 28.61 1.55 2.48
C LYS A 113 28.46 0.13 1.95
N LYS A 114 27.60 -0.68 2.59
CA LYS A 114 27.32 -2.05 2.14
C LYS A 114 26.58 -2.04 0.81
N ARG A 115 25.66 -1.10 0.59
CA ARG A 115 25.03 -0.86 -0.71
C ARG A 115 26.06 -0.46 -1.77
N GLU A 116 27.00 0.44 -1.44
CA GLU A 116 28.06 0.84 -2.37
C GLU A 116 28.93 -0.34 -2.83
N LYS A 117 29.18 -1.34 -1.96
CA LYS A 117 29.90 -2.57 -2.34
C LYS A 117 29.16 -3.46 -3.34
N LEU A 118 27.83 -3.31 -3.46
CA LEU A 118 27.04 -4.04 -4.45
C LEU A 118 27.17 -3.43 -5.86
N LEU A 119 27.71 -2.22 -5.99
CA LEU A 119 27.94 -1.59 -7.29
C LEU A 119 28.94 -2.44 -8.11
N GLY A 120 28.62 -2.66 -9.39
CA GLY A 120 29.45 -3.47 -10.29
C GLY A 120 29.20 -4.98 -10.22
N THR A 121 28.43 -5.47 -9.24
CA THR A 121 28.05 -6.90 -9.15
C THR A 121 26.90 -7.28 -10.09
N GLY A 122 26.27 -6.30 -10.76
CA GLY A 122 25.03 -6.50 -11.51
C GLY A 122 23.76 -6.31 -10.69
N ALA A 123 23.90 -5.99 -9.40
CA ALA A 123 22.81 -5.55 -8.54
C ALA A 123 22.34 -4.13 -8.90
N ARG A 124 21.03 -3.91 -8.82
CA ARG A 124 20.38 -2.60 -8.92
C ARG A 124 19.59 -2.38 -7.65
N SER A 125 19.72 -1.20 -7.06
CA SER A 125 19.03 -0.84 -5.83
C SER A 125 18.25 0.44 -6.04
N ASN A 126 17.10 0.55 -5.41
CA ASN A 126 16.32 1.78 -5.37
C ASN A 126 15.50 1.83 -4.06
N ALA A 127 14.88 2.96 -3.80
CA ALA A 127 14.01 3.15 -2.66
C ALA A 127 12.83 4.05 -3.06
N TYR A 128 11.77 4.02 -2.24
CA TYR A 128 10.68 4.97 -2.35
C TYR A 128 9.97 5.11 -1.00
N THR A 129 9.33 6.25 -0.82
CA THR A 129 8.45 6.53 0.31
C THR A 129 7.07 6.91 -0.20
N ASP A 130 6.04 6.23 0.31
CA ASP A 130 4.64 6.57 0.06
C ASP A 130 3.95 7.05 1.35
N PHE A 131 2.62 7.17 1.31
CA PHE A 131 1.84 7.55 2.48
C PHE A 131 2.01 6.59 3.66
N HIS A 132 2.18 5.30 3.41
CA HIS A 132 2.07 4.25 4.42
C HIS A 132 3.39 3.56 4.77
N HIS A 133 4.40 3.62 3.92
CA HIS A 133 5.60 2.84 4.04
C HIS A 133 6.80 3.46 3.30
N THR A 134 7.99 3.07 3.74
CA THR A 134 9.25 3.31 3.05
C THR A 134 9.84 1.95 2.68
N VAL A 135 10.15 1.75 1.41
CA VAL A 135 10.71 0.48 0.89
C VAL A 135 12.08 0.69 0.31
N PHE A 136 13.02 -0.13 0.76
CA PHE A 136 14.36 -0.26 0.15
C PHE A 136 14.42 -1.59 -0.57
N HIS A 137 14.73 -1.59 -1.85
CA HIS A 137 14.73 -2.82 -2.63
C HIS A 137 15.98 -2.97 -3.50
N ILE A 138 16.42 -4.22 -3.63
CA ILE A 138 17.62 -4.60 -4.35
C ILE A 138 17.29 -5.79 -5.26
N HIS A 139 17.48 -5.59 -6.55
CA HIS A 139 17.41 -6.64 -7.58
C HIS A 139 18.84 -7.09 -7.90
N ALA A 140 19.15 -8.35 -7.64
CA ALA A 140 20.50 -8.87 -7.75
C ALA A 140 20.54 -10.19 -8.54
N PRO A 141 21.67 -10.51 -9.20
CA PRO A 141 21.93 -11.89 -9.61
C PRO A 141 22.07 -12.78 -8.36
N THR A 142 21.75 -14.07 -8.48
CA THR A 142 21.90 -15.04 -7.37
C THR A 142 23.36 -15.23 -6.99
N THR A 143 24.27 -15.18 -7.97
CA THR A 143 25.71 -15.28 -7.76
C THR A 143 26.48 -14.15 -8.41
N THR A 144 27.68 -13.87 -7.90
CA THR A 144 28.67 -12.99 -8.56
C THR A 144 29.32 -13.69 -9.76
N LYS A 145 30.17 -12.96 -10.49
CA LYS A 145 31.03 -13.53 -11.54
C LYS A 145 31.98 -14.61 -11.01
N ASP A 146 32.36 -14.50 -9.74
CA ASP A 146 33.25 -15.43 -9.04
C ASP A 146 32.47 -16.59 -8.39
N SER A 147 31.17 -16.73 -8.71
CA SER A 147 30.25 -17.76 -8.20
C SER A 147 29.91 -17.67 -6.70
N ASP A 148 30.16 -16.52 -6.06
CA ASP A 148 29.76 -16.29 -4.67
C ASP A 148 28.27 -15.97 -4.58
N ASP A 149 27.61 -16.51 -3.56
CA ASP A 149 26.21 -16.19 -3.23
C ASP A 149 26.08 -14.72 -2.83
N LEU A 150 25.28 -13.96 -3.58
CA LEU A 150 25.12 -12.52 -3.37
C LEU A 150 24.04 -12.21 -2.33
N LEU A 151 23.18 -13.17 -1.98
CA LEU A 151 22.06 -12.95 -1.06
C LEU A 151 22.51 -12.45 0.32
N PRO A 152 23.53 -13.01 1.00
CA PRO A 152 24.02 -12.48 2.27
C PRO A 152 24.42 -11.00 2.20
N SER A 153 25.12 -10.61 1.14
CA SER A 153 25.56 -9.22 0.93
C SER A 153 24.38 -8.26 0.72
N VAL A 154 23.34 -8.73 0.02
CA VAL A 154 22.09 -7.97 -0.18
C VAL A 154 21.33 -7.81 1.13
N LEU A 155 21.17 -8.88 1.91
CA LEU A 155 20.53 -8.82 3.22
C LEU A 155 21.28 -7.88 4.16
N ASP A 156 22.61 -7.95 4.17
CA ASP A 156 23.46 -7.12 5.02
C ASP A 156 23.39 -5.63 4.63
N ALA A 157 23.29 -5.34 3.33
CA ALA A 157 23.05 -3.99 2.84
C ALA A 157 21.68 -3.46 3.28
N LEU A 158 20.61 -4.25 3.16
CA LEU A 158 19.27 -3.87 3.61
C LEU A 158 19.21 -3.65 5.13
N ASN A 159 19.92 -4.47 5.91
CA ASN A 159 20.04 -4.29 7.36
C ASN A 159 20.71 -2.96 7.71
N GLU A 160 21.82 -2.61 7.05
CA GLU A 160 22.49 -1.32 7.27
C GLU A 160 21.62 -0.14 6.85
N ILE A 161 20.96 -0.22 5.69
CA ILE A 161 20.08 0.86 5.22
C ILE A 161 18.92 1.07 6.21
N ALA A 162 18.19 0.02 6.57
CA ALA A 162 16.98 0.17 7.38
C ALA A 162 17.27 0.46 8.85
N PHE A 163 18.24 -0.22 9.46
CA PHE A 163 18.37 -0.23 10.93
C PHE A 163 19.65 0.42 11.46
N HIS A 164 20.67 0.63 10.60
CA HIS A 164 21.93 1.25 11.00
C HIS A 164 22.37 2.41 10.08
N PRO A 165 21.47 3.35 9.71
CA PRO A 165 21.83 4.47 8.86
C PRO A 165 22.78 5.45 9.58
N LYS A 166 23.61 6.14 8.79
CA LYS A 166 24.56 7.15 9.29
C LYS A 166 24.06 8.56 9.01
N PHE A 167 23.56 9.22 10.04
CA PHE A 167 23.07 10.61 10.00
C PHE A 167 24.22 11.64 10.08
N LEU A 168 25.16 11.59 9.12
CA LEU A 168 26.23 12.58 9.04
C LEU A 168 25.67 13.95 8.61
N PRO A 169 25.97 15.06 9.32
CA PRO A 169 25.46 16.38 8.96
C PRO A 169 25.73 16.77 7.51
N SER A 170 26.95 16.54 7.02
CA SER A 170 27.32 16.85 5.63
C SER A 170 26.50 16.08 4.59
N ARG A 171 26.06 14.86 4.92
CA ARG A 171 25.19 14.06 4.04
C ARG A 171 23.77 14.56 4.08
N ILE A 172 23.24 14.87 5.26
CA ILE A 172 21.90 15.46 5.41
C ILE A 172 21.80 16.76 4.61
N GLU A 173 22.80 17.66 4.69
CA GLU A 173 22.83 18.89 3.90
C GLU A 173 22.87 18.64 2.38
N LYS A 174 23.54 17.57 1.95
CA LYS A 174 23.59 17.18 0.54
C LYS A 174 22.22 16.66 0.09
N GLU A 175 21.63 15.73 0.82
CA GLU A 175 20.35 15.13 0.46
C GLU A 175 19.19 16.13 0.58
N ARG A 176 19.25 17.06 1.54
CA ARG A 176 18.28 18.17 1.61
C ARG A 176 18.25 18.99 0.32
N ARG A 177 19.41 19.30 -0.26
CA ARG A 177 19.47 20.02 -1.54
C ARG A 177 18.89 19.20 -2.69
N ALA A 178 19.10 17.89 -2.70
CA ALA A 178 18.52 17.00 -3.70
C ALA A 178 16.99 16.98 -3.60
N ILE A 179 16.45 16.79 -2.40
CA ILE A 179 14.99 16.78 -2.15
C ILE A 179 14.35 18.13 -2.52
N LEU A 180 15.00 19.26 -2.19
CA LEU A 180 14.49 20.58 -2.59
C LEU A 180 14.47 20.75 -4.12
N SER A 181 15.46 20.20 -4.84
CA SER A 181 15.46 20.19 -6.30
C SER A 181 14.36 19.31 -6.88
N GLU A 182 14.11 18.15 -6.26
CA GLU A 182 13.02 17.25 -6.65
C GLU A 182 11.66 17.90 -6.42
N LEU A 183 11.46 18.54 -5.26
CA LEU A 183 10.23 19.29 -4.95
C LEU A 183 9.96 20.35 -6.03
N GLN A 184 10.99 21.08 -6.48
CA GLN A 184 10.85 22.04 -7.58
C GLN A 184 10.49 21.37 -8.92
N MET A 185 11.12 20.24 -9.23
CA MET A 185 10.87 19.49 -10.48
C MET A 185 9.46 18.87 -10.51
N MET A 186 8.98 18.36 -9.38
CA MET A 186 7.64 17.76 -9.24
C MET A 186 6.51 18.79 -9.24
N ASN A 187 6.81 20.08 -9.07
CA ASN A 187 5.82 21.14 -8.91
C ASN A 187 5.14 21.55 -10.23
N THR A 188 4.69 20.58 -11.01
CA THR A 188 3.94 20.77 -12.25
C THR A 188 2.46 21.04 -11.97
N ILE A 189 1.72 21.48 -12.99
CA ILE A 189 0.28 21.73 -12.84
C ILE A 189 -0.49 20.43 -12.60
N GLU A 190 -0.08 19.34 -13.24
CA GLU A 190 -0.68 18.01 -13.08
C GLU A 190 -0.54 17.53 -11.63
N TYR A 191 0.66 17.63 -11.06
CA TYR A 191 0.89 17.27 -9.66
C TYR A 191 0.04 18.08 -8.68
N ARG A 192 -0.15 19.38 -8.95
CA ARG A 192 -1.02 20.24 -8.13
C ARG A 192 -2.48 19.82 -8.23
N VAL A 193 -2.96 19.44 -9.42
CA VAL A 193 -4.30 18.88 -9.60
C VAL A 193 -4.45 17.60 -8.80
N ASP A 194 -3.50 16.67 -8.90
CA ASP A 194 -3.52 15.40 -8.15
C ASP A 194 -3.55 15.64 -6.64
N CYS A 195 -2.76 16.59 -6.14
CA CYS A 195 -2.79 17.00 -4.73
C CYS A 195 -4.17 17.53 -4.31
N GLN A 196 -4.83 18.34 -5.14
CA GLN A 196 -6.17 18.85 -4.86
C GLN A 196 -7.22 17.73 -4.88
N LEU A 197 -7.14 16.79 -5.82
CA LEU A 197 -8.04 15.65 -5.90
C LEU A 197 -7.90 14.75 -4.66
N LEU A 198 -6.66 14.42 -4.27
CA LEU A 198 -6.38 13.63 -3.06
C LEU A 198 -6.81 14.37 -1.78
N GLN A 199 -6.57 15.69 -1.71
CA GLN A 199 -7.03 16.55 -0.62
C GLN A 199 -8.55 16.53 -0.48
N HIS A 200 -9.27 16.60 -1.59
CA HIS A 200 -10.72 16.52 -1.59
C HIS A 200 -11.21 15.15 -1.13
N LEU A 201 -10.67 14.09 -1.75
CA LEU A 201 -11.06 12.69 -1.51
C LEU A 201 -10.85 12.26 -0.05
N HIS A 202 -9.78 12.73 0.59
CA HIS A 202 -9.40 12.40 1.97
C HIS A 202 -9.45 13.59 2.92
N SER A 203 -10.30 14.57 2.63
CA SER A 203 -10.45 15.81 3.42
C SER A 203 -10.77 15.55 4.90
N GLU A 204 -11.37 14.40 5.22
CA GLU A 204 -11.68 14.01 6.59
C GLU A 204 -10.51 13.45 7.40
N ASN A 205 -9.36 13.18 6.78
CA ASN A 205 -8.25 12.49 7.43
C ASN A 205 -6.87 13.07 7.06
N LYS A 206 -5.81 12.54 7.69
CA LYS A 206 -4.43 13.06 7.57
C LYS A 206 -3.83 12.92 6.15
N LEU A 207 -4.33 12.01 5.29
CA LEU A 207 -3.82 11.81 3.93
C LEU A 207 -3.91 13.08 3.09
N SER A 208 -4.94 13.91 3.32
CA SER A 208 -5.08 15.22 2.67
C SER A 208 -3.92 16.19 2.91
N LYS A 209 -3.11 15.97 3.95
CA LYS A 209 -2.01 16.87 4.32
C LYS A 209 -0.65 16.23 4.23
N ARG A 210 -0.56 14.90 4.25
CA ARG A 210 0.70 14.15 4.40
C ARG A 210 1.25 13.67 3.07
N PHE A 211 1.40 14.56 2.10
CA PHE A 211 2.07 14.21 0.83
C PHE A 211 3.54 13.84 1.08
N PRO A 212 4.06 12.74 0.50
CA PRO A 212 5.42 12.26 0.77
C PRO A 212 6.54 13.28 0.53
N ILE A 213 6.39 14.16 -0.46
CA ILE A 213 7.37 15.20 -0.77
C ILE A 213 7.56 16.21 0.37
N GLY A 214 6.55 16.36 1.24
CA GLY A 214 6.60 17.24 2.40
C GLY A 214 6.43 18.74 2.11
N LEU A 215 6.83 19.56 3.09
CA LEU A 215 6.78 21.02 2.99
C LEU A 215 8.20 21.60 2.92
N GLU A 216 8.46 22.41 1.90
CA GLU A 216 9.74 23.08 1.68
C GLU A 216 10.24 23.80 2.95
N GLU A 217 9.36 24.51 3.64
CA GLU A 217 9.68 25.26 4.85
C GLU A 217 10.10 24.39 6.04
N GLN A 218 9.64 23.13 6.10
CA GLN A 218 10.03 22.20 7.16
C GLN A 218 11.32 21.45 6.80
N ILE A 219 11.45 21.03 5.54
CA ILE A 219 12.65 20.36 5.01
C ILE A 219 13.91 21.18 5.28
N LYS A 220 13.81 22.52 5.16
CA LYS A 220 14.91 23.47 5.44
C LYS A 220 15.36 23.54 6.90
N LYS A 221 14.53 23.12 7.87
CA LYS A 221 14.72 23.43 9.30
C LYS A 221 15.24 22.28 10.14
N TRP A 222 15.02 21.03 9.75
CA TRP A 222 15.37 19.89 10.60
C TRP A 222 16.89 19.71 10.74
N ASP A 223 17.31 19.46 11.97
CA ASP A 223 18.65 19.01 12.31
C ASP A 223 18.76 17.47 12.25
N ALA A 224 19.99 16.96 12.41
CA ALA A 224 20.25 15.53 12.40
C ALA A 224 19.52 14.79 13.55
N ASP A 225 19.26 15.47 14.66
CA ASP A 225 18.62 14.88 15.84
C ASP A 225 17.14 14.64 15.60
N LYS A 226 16.44 15.58 14.97
CA LYS A 226 15.04 15.43 14.58
C LYS A 226 14.85 14.28 13.58
N ILE A 227 15.70 14.20 12.57
CA ILE A 227 15.70 13.11 11.57
C ILE A 227 15.94 11.76 12.26
N ARG A 228 16.94 11.69 13.13
CA ARG A 228 17.26 10.47 13.89
C ARG A 228 16.12 10.04 14.81
N LYS A 229 15.43 10.96 15.48
CA LYS A 229 14.29 10.64 16.35
C LYS A 229 13.14 9.98 15.58
N PHE A 230 12.84 10.44 14.36
CA PHE A 230 11.83 9.78 13.53
C PHE A 230 12.29 8.37 13.14
N HIS A 231 13.56 8.20 12.77
CA HIS A 231 14.13 6.88 12.47
C HIS A 231 14.01 5.93 13.67
N GLU A 232 14.46 6.33 14.85
CA GLU A 232 14.36 5.53 16.09
C GLU A 232 12.90 5.21 16.48
N ARG A 233 11.96 6.11 16.15
CA ARG A 233 10.53 5.91 16.40
C ARG A 233 9.96 4.78 15.55
N TRP A 234 10.33 4.68 14.27
CA TRP A 234 9.62 3.85 13.29
C TRP A 234 10.43 2.68 12.70
N TYR A 235 11.76 2.75 12.69
CA TYR A 235 12.62 1.78 12.02
C TYR A 235 13.14 0.75 13.02
N PHE A 236 12.27 -0.19 13.37
CA PHE A 236 12.60 -1.33 14.22
C PHE A 236 12.08 -2.64 13.61
N PRO A 237 12.71 -3.80 13.89
CA PRO A 237 12.43 -5.05 13.17
C PRO A 237 10.95 -5.46 13.16
N ALA A 238 10.25 -5.36 14.29
CA ALA A 238 8.82 -5.69 14.38
C ALA A 238 7.90 -4.78 13.53
N ASN A 239 8.36 -3.57 13.16
CA ASN A 239 7.67 -2.66 12.24
C ASN A 239 8.17 -2.76 10.80
N ALA A 240 8.86 -3.84 10.45
CA ALA A 240 9.36 -4.08 9.10
C ALA A 240 8.88 -5.44 8.55
N THR A 241 8.96 -5.60 7.24
CA THR A 241 8.74 -6.88 6.56
C THR A 241 9.72 -7.03 5.41
N LEU A 242 10.44 -8.14 5.39
CA LEU A 242 11.38 -8.51 4.35
C LEU A 242 10.71 -9.42 3.32
N TYR A 243 10.65 -9.00 2.06
CA TYR A 243 10.17 -9.80 0.95
C TYR A 243 11.36 -10.28 0.13
N ILE A 244 11.40 -11.56 -0.23
CA ILE A 244 12.42 -12.12 -1.13
C ILE A 244 11.71 -12.93 -2.22
N VAL A 245 11.93 -12.56 -3.47
CA VAL A 245 11.30 -13.22 -4.62
C VAL A 245 12.35 -13.49 -5.68
N GLY A 246 12.35 -14.69 -6.29
CA GLY A 246 13.25 -14.98 -7.41
C GLY A 246 13.73 -16.42 -7.48
N ASP A 247 14.82 -16.64 -8.21
CA ASP A 247 15.40 -17.95 -8.48
C ASP A 247 16.14 -18.49 -7.25
N ILE A 248 15.36 -18.81 -6.22
CA ILE A 248 15.82 -19.14 -4.86
C ILE A 248 15.02 -20.32 -4.29
N ASP A 249 15.56 -21.54 -4.41
CA ASP A 249 14.83 -22.75 -3.97
C ASP A 249 15.17 -23.21 -2.55
N ASN A 250 16.34 -22.86 -2.04
CA ASN A 250 16.82 -23.36 -0.75
C ASN A 250 16.27 -22.52 0.41
N ILE A 251 14.98 -22.69 0.70
CA ILE A 251 14.27 -21.95 1.75
C ILE A 251 14.96 -22.06 3.12
N PRO A 252 15.40 -23.25 3.60
CA PRO A 252 16.07 -23.35 4.90
C PRO A 252 17.37 -22.54 4.97
N LYS A 253 18.16 -22.52 3.88
CA LYS A 253 19.39 -21.71 3.78
C LYS A 253 19.06 -20.22 3.86
N ILE A 254 18.04 -19.77 3.13
CA ILE A 254 17.62 -18.36 3.11
C ILE A 254 17.14 -17.92 4.49
N VAL A 255 16.31 -18.73 5.16
CA VAL A 255 15.85 -18.43 6.53
C VAL A 255 17.04 -18.34 7.49
N SER A 256 18.02 -19.23 7.39
CA SER A 256 19.24 -19.16 8.19
C SER A 256 20.05 -17.89 7.92
N GLN A 257 20.18 -17.47 6.66
CA GLN A 257 20.83 -16.21 6.29
C GLN A 257 20.07 -14.98 6.81
N ILE A 258 18.74 -15.00 6.77
CA ILE A 258 17.89 -13.94 7.34
C ILE A 258 18.13 -13.84 8.86
N GLU A 259 18.08 -14.97 9.59
CA GLU A 259 18.33 -14.99 11.03
C GLU A 259 19.75 -14.52 11.37
N ALA A 260 20.76 -14.93 10.58
CA ALA A 260 22.14 -14.53 10.79
C ALA A 260 22.36 -13.00 10.64
N VAL A 261 21.67 -12.36 9.70
CA VAL A 261 21.82 -10.93 9.44
C VAL A 261 20.94 -10.07 10.35
N PHE A 262 19.68 -10.47 10.56
CA PHE A 262 18.68 -9.64 11.23
C PHE A 262 18.38 -10.07 12.66
N GLY A 263 18.76 -11.28 13.10
CA GLY A 263 18.34 -11.83 14.39
C GLY A 263 18.83 -11.03 15.60
N GLN A 264 19.95 -10.32 15.48
CA GLN A 264 20.51 -9.45 16.52
C GLN A 264 20.11 -7.98 16.38
N THR A 265 19.49 -7.59 15.27
CA THR A 265 19.11 -6.20 15.02
C THR A 265 18.07 -5.74 16.04
N GLY A 266 18.29 -4.57 16.64
CA GLY A 266 17.37 -3.95 17.60
C GLY A 266 17.44 -4.49 19.04
N VAL A 267 18.29 -5.48 19.32
CA VAL A 267 18.49 -6.04 20.67
C VAL A 267 19.42 -5.16 21.53
N ASP A 268 20.21 -4.28 20.91
CA ASP A 268 21.25 -3.48 21.58
C ASP A 268 20.78 -2.15 22.22
N ASN A 269 19.48 -1.82 22.16
CA ASN A 269 18.97 -0.56 22.75
C ASN A 269 18.89 -0.56 24.29
N GLU A 270 19.41 -1.59 24.97
CA GLU A 270 19.47 -1.67 26.43
C GLU A 270 20.88 -1.97 26.95
N LYS A 271 21.86 -1.12 26.62
CA LYS A 271 22.93 -0.87 27.60
C LYS A 271 22.48 0.29 28.48
N PRO A 272 22.30 0.10 29.81
CA PRO A 272 22.01 1.23 30.68
C PRO A 272 23.19 2.20 30.57
N SER A 273 22.89 3.38 30.03
CA SER A 273 23.73 4.56 30.20
C SER A 273 24.02 4.69 31.70
N VAL A 274 25.26 4.47 32.10
CA VAL A 274 25.72 4.79 33.45
C VAL A 274 25.67 6.31 33.54
N ALA A 275 24.51 6.83 33.94
CA ALA A 275 24.35 8.21 34.31
C ALA A 275 25.25 8.46 35.52
N THR A 276 26.34 9.18 35.32
CA THR A 276 27.05 9.84 36.41
C THR A 276 26.08 10.82 37.08
N PRO A 277 25.88 10.75 38.40
CA PRO A 277 24.96 11.65 39.07
C PRO A 277 25.53 13.07 39.01
N SER A 278 24.84 13.94 38.26
CA SER A 278 25.07 15.38 38.26
C SER A 278 24.71 15.97 39.63
N ALA A 279 25.57 16.83 40.16
CA ALA A 279 25.50 17.46 41.48
C ALA A 279 24.27 18.38 41.69
N PHE A 280 23.35 18.48 40.73
CA PHE A 280 22.13 19.27 40.83
C PHE A 280 20.95 18.54 41.52
N GLY A 281 21.00 17.20 41.63
CA GLY A 281 19.95 16.41 42.28
C GLY A 281 19.97 16.44 43.82
N ALA A 282 21.09 16.86 44.43
CA ALA A 282 21.26 16.81 45.89
C ALA A 282 20.53 17.93 46.67
N MET A 283 20.07 18.99 46.00
CA MET A 283 19.39 20.11 46.66
C MET A 283 17.86 19.97 46.71
N ALA A 284 17.28 19.03 45.94
CA ALA A 284 15.83 18.82 45.91
C ALA A 284 15.29 18.00 47.11
N SER A 285 16.18 17.36 47.88
CA SER A 285 15.79 16.53 49.04
C SER A 285 15.65 17.31 50.36
N PHE A 286 15.84 18.63 50.36
CA PHE A 286 15.81 19.47 51.58
C PHE A 286 14.52 20.26 51.80
N LEU A 287 13.50 20.14 50.92
CA LEU A 287 12.29 20.99 50.97
C LEU A 287 10.95 20.22 51.01
N VAL A 288 10.88 19.11 51.74
CA VAL A 288 9.59 18.49 52.08
C VAL A 288 9.37 18.55 53.60
N PRO A 289 8.31 19.23 54.10
CA PRO A 289 7.96 19.19 55.51
C PRO A 289 7.35 17.83 55.88
N LYS A 290 7.80 17.28 57.00
CA LYS A 290 7.26 16.07 57.64
C LYS A 290 5.83 16.32 58.15
N LEU A 291 4.89 15.49 57.73
CA LEU A 291 3.63 15.25 58.43
C LEU A 291 3.70 13.85 59.06
N SER A 292 3.59 13.81 60.37
CA SER A 292 3.68 12.63 61.23
C SER A 292 2.31 12.24 61.76
N VAL A 293 1.84 11.03 61.46
CA VAL A 293 0.99 10.11 62.26
C VAL A 293 1.08 8.77 61.51
N GLY A 294 1.38 7.57 62.03
CA GLY A 294 1.35 6.99 63.36
C GLY A 294 0.66 5.61 63.25
N LEU A 295 1.29 4.55 63.79
CA LEU A 295 0.94 3.10 63.79
C LEU A 295 1.28 2.33 62.48
N GLY A 296 2.06 1.25 62.44
CA GLY A 296 2.63 0.35 63.46
C GLY A 296 2.45 -1.10 62.99
N GLY A 297 3.53 -1.84 62.69
CA GLY A 297 3.47 -3.28 62.38
C GLY A 297 4.69 -3.85 61.65
N ASN A 298 5.57 -4.52 62.40
CA ASN A 298 6.75 -5.27 61.94
C ASN A 298 6.40 -6.46 61.03
N SER A 299 7.27 -6.80 60.07
CA SER A 299 8.19 -7.96 60.19
C SER A 299 8.55 -8.66 58.86
N ILE A 300 9.84 -9.00 58.77
CA ILE A 300 10.49 -10.14 58.09
C ILE A 300 10.78 -10.01 56.58
N GLU A 301 12.06 -9.68 56.35
CA GLU A 301 12.84 -10.05 55.17
C GLU A 301 12.74 -11.56 54.90
N ARG A 302 12.45 -11.91 53.64
CA ARG A 302 12.82 -13.22 53.11
C ARG A 302 13.33 -13.03 51.69
N SER A 303 14.65 -13.11 51.56
CA SER A 303 15.35 -13.19 50.29
C SER A 303 14.91 -14.43 49.53
N THR A 304 14.35 -14.24 48.34
CA THR A 304 14.26 -15.29 47.33
C THR A 304 14.95 -14.82 46.08
N ASN A 305 16.13 -15.40 45.83
CA ASN A 305 16.82 -15.36 44.55
C ASN A 305 15.91 -15.97 43.49
N THR A 306 15.34 -15.14 42.63
CA THR A 306 14.83 -15.55 41.33
C THR A 306 15.78 -15.01 40.27
N MET A 307 16.43 -15.92 39.54
CA MET A 307 17.14 -15.62 38.30
C MET A 307 16.17 -14.89 37.37
N ASP A 308 16.37 -13.58 37.22
CA ASP A 308 15.59 -12.77 36.31
C ASP A 308 16.10 -13.05 34.90
N GLN A 309 15.35 -13.87 34.16
CA GLN A 309 15.51 -14.00 32.73
C GLN A 309 15.26 -12.62 32.14
N SER A 310 16.31 -12.02 31.60
CA SER A 310 16.27 -10.75 30.86
C SER A 310 15.08 -10.76 29.88
N LYS A 311 13.99 -10.10 30.25
CA LYS A 311 12.86 -9.86 29.34
C LYS A 311 13.35 -8.91 28.27
N THR A 312 13.71 -9.45 27.11
CA THR A 312 13.96 -8.64 25.92
C THR A 312 12.65 -7.89 25.61
N PHE A 313 12.60 -6.58 25.85
CA PHE A 313 11.46 -5.77 25.50
C PHE A 313 11.41 -5.61 23.98
N ILE A 314 10.61 -6.46 23.33
CA ILE A 314 10.31 -6.32 21.90
C ILE A 314 9.40 -5.10 21.78
N LYS A 315 9.88 -4.07 21.07
CA LYS A 315 9.02 -2.95 20.69
C LYS A 315 7.91 -3.51 19.82
N GLU A 316 6.70 -3.59 20.37
CA GLU A 316 5.56 -4.09 19.62
C GLU A 316 5.30 -3.14 18.44
N ARG A 317 4.92 -3.71 17.31
CA ARG A 317 4.39 -2.93 16.19
C ARG A 317 3.30 -2.03 16.78
N GLN A 318 3.35 -0.72 16.52
CA GLN A 318 2.22 0.12 16.86
C GLN A 318 0.98 -0.54 16.25
N ALA A 319 -0.01 -0.82 17.10
CA ALA A 319 -1.24 -1.47 16.69
C ALA A 319 -1.71 -0.82 15.39
N VAL A 320 -2.13 -1.67 14.44
CA VAL A 320 -2.76 -1.29 13.16
C VAL A 320 -3.33 0.10 13.30
N ARG A 321 -2.76 1.08 12.57
CA ARG A 321 -3.16 2.50 12.66
C ARG A 321 -4.67 2.55 12.85
N PRO A 322 -5.21 3.31 13.83
CA PRO A 322 -6.64 3.34 14.04
C PRO A 322 -7.31 3.56 12.67
N PRO A 323 -8.30 2.72 12.33
CA PRO A 323 -8.83 2.67 10.98
C PRO A 323 -9.17 4.08 10.54
N VAL A 324 -8.73 4.45 9.34
CA VAL A 324 -8.98 5.79 8.79
C VAL A 324 -10.49 6.01 8.86
N LYS A 325 -10.90 7.06 9.59
CA LYS A 325 -12.31 7.42 9.67
C LYS A 325 -12.69 8.04 8.33
N HIS A 326 -13.68 7.45 7.67
CA HIS A 326 -14.15 7.91 6.36
C HIS A 326 -15.54 8.50 6.47
N ASN A 327 -15.77 9.53 5.67
CA ASN A 327 -17.11 9.96 5.29
C ASN A 327 -17.54 9.17 4.06
N TRP A 328 -18.48 8.24 4.23
CA TRP A 328 -18.90 7.32 3.18
C TRP A 328 -19.96 7.91 2.25
N SER A 329 -19.88 7.58 0.97
CA SER A 329 -20.87 7.93 -0.06
C SER A 329 -21.97 6.86 -0.20
N LEU A 330 -22.50 6.35 0.93
CA LEU A 330 -23.47 5.26 0.88
C LEU A 330 -24.81 5.69 0.24
N PRO A 331 -25.40 4.86 -0.64
CA PRO A 331 -26.70 5.15 -1.25
C PRO A 331 -27.79 5.42 -0.20
N GLY A 332 -28.60 6.46 -0.40
CA GLY A 332 -29.73 6.81 0.48
C GLY A 332 -29.38 7.69 1.68
N SER A 333 -28.09 8.00 1.93
CA SER A 333 -27.67 8.97 2.93
C SER A 333 -27.34 10.32 2.27
N SER A 334 -28.28 11.26 2.28
CA SER A 334 -28.09 12.63 1.78
C SER A 334 -27.46 13.57 2.82
N ALA A 335 -26.96 13.03 3.94
CA ALA A 335 -26.60 13.82 5.11
C ALA A 335 -25.39 14.75 4.91
N ASN A 336 -24.55 14.53 3.90
CA ASN A 336 -23.33 15.32 3.67
C ASN A 336 -23.04 15.51 2.17
N LEU A 337 -23.88 16.27 1.46
CA LEU A 337 -23.55 16.73 0.11
C LEU A 337 -22.55 17.89 0.22
N ASN A 338 -21.26 17.60 0.07
CA ASN A 338 -20.25 18.65 -0.08
C ASN A 338 -20.49 19.38 -1.41
N PRO A 339 -20.40 20.73 -1.44
CA PRO A 339 -20.45 21.46 -2.69
C PRO A 339 -19.27 21.03 -3.60
N PRO A 340 -19.45 21.08 -4.93
CA PRO A 340 -18.36 20.79 -5.85
C PRO A 340 -17.20 21.77 -5.61
N GLN A 341 -15.98 21.24 -5.50
CA GLN A 341 -14.78 22.05 -5.44
C GLN A 341 -14.30 22.37 -6.86
N ILE A 342 -13.94 23.62 -7.09
CA ILE A 342 -13.47 24.11 -8.38
C ILE A 342 -12.02 24.52 -8.21
N PHE A 343 -11.13 23.84 -8.94
CA PHE A 343 -9.73 24.21 -9.06
C PHE A 343 -9.52 24.94 -10.39
N GLN A 344 -8.91 26.13 -10.34
CA GLN A 344 -8.63 26.95 -11.52
C GLN A 344 -7.16 27.33 -11.53
N HIS A 345 -6.52 27.18 -12.70
CA HIS A 345 -5.14 27.60 -12.91
C HIS A 345 -4.92 27.93 -14.39
N GLU A 346 -4.12 28.95 -14.67
CA GLU A 346 -3.82 29.44 -16.02
C GLU A 346 -3.11 28.44 -16.93
N LEU A 347 -2.51 27.39 -16.37
CA LEU A 347 -1.75 26.38 -17.11
C LEU A 347 -2.66 25.23 -17.59
N LEU A 348 -3.89 25.15 -17.07
CA LEU A 348 -4.86 24.13 -17.46
C LEU A 348 -5.46 24.47 -18.83
N GLN A 349 -5.28 23.56 -19.79
CA GLN A 349 -5.79 23.73 -21.15
C GLN A 349 -7.19 23.14 -21.35
N ASN A 350 -7.56 22.15 -20.54
CA ASN A 350 -8.79 21.38 -20.68
C ASN A 350 -9.69 21.57 -19.45
N PHE A 351 -11.00 21.40 -19.66
CA PHE A 351 -11.94 21.21 -18.57
C PHE A 351 -11.91 19.74 -18.15
N SER A 352 -11.89 19.49 -16.85
CA SER A 352 -12.07 18.15 -16.28
C SER A 352 -13.03 18.19 -15.10
N ILE A 353 -13.93 17.21 -15.02
CA ILE A 353 -14.77 16.94 -13.85
C ILE A 353 -14.43 15.56 -13.32
N ASN A 354 -14.19 15.48 -12.01
CA ASN A 354 -13.87 14.25 -11.29
C ASN A 354 -14.95 14.00 -10.26
N MET A 355 -15.64 12.87 -10.37
CA MET A 355 -16.66 12.42 -9.42
C MET A 355 -16.14 11.21 -8.66
N PHE A 356 -16.19 11.27 -7.33
CA PHE A 356 -15.71 10.20 -6.46
C PHE A 356 -16.86 9.51 -5.73
N CYS A 357 -16.88 8.19 -5.77
CA CYS A 357 -17.71 7.36 -4.90
C CYS A 357 -16.78 6.59 -3.95
N LYS A 358 -16.81 6.95 -2.66
CA LYS A 358 -15.99 6.31 -1.63
C LYS A 358 -16.83 5.41 -0.75
N ILE A 359 -16.52 4.11 -0.76
CA ILE A 359 -17.21 3.07 0.01
C ILE A 359 -16.22 2.25 0.84
N PRO A 360 -16.67 1.51 1.86
CA PRO A 360 -15.78 0.61 2.60
C PRO A 360 -15.16 -0.44 1.70
N VAL A 361 -13.88 -0.76 1.93
CA VAL A 361 -13.23 -1.88 1.25
C VAL A 361 -13.79 -3.21 1.74
N ASN A 362 -14.15 -4.09 0.81
CA ASN A 362 -14.57 -5.44 1.14
C ASN A 362 -13.36 -6.36 1.20
N LYS A 363 -13.24 -7.16 2.27
CA LYS A 363 -12.24 -8.22 2.32
C LYS A 363 -12.59 -9.28 1.28
N VAL A 364 -11.58 -9.79 0.59
CA VAL A 364 -11.72 -10.89 -0.37
C VAL A 364 -11.17 -12.14 0.29
N GLN A 365 -12.03 -12.95 0.89
CA GLN A 365 -11.64 -14.18 1.60
C GLN A 365 -12.20 -15.43 0.95
N THR A 366 -13.35 -15.33 0.28
CA THR A 366 -14.05 -16.45 -0.34
C THR A 366 -14.13 -16.31 -1.86
N TYR A 367 -14.47 -17.40 -2.56
CA TYR A 367 -14.78 -17.35 -3.99
C TYR A 367 -16.00 -16.46 -4.30
N GLY A 368 -16.95 -16.35 -3.37
CA GLY A 368 -18.08 -15.42 -3.42
C GLY A 368 -17.63 -13.97 -3.44
N ASP A 369 -16.71 -13.61 -2.55
CA ASP A 369 -16.13 -12.26 -2.52
C ASP A 369 -15.39 -11.96 -3.82
N LEU A 370 -14.58 -12.91 -4.30
CA LEU A 370 -13.85 -12.78 -5.56
C LEU A 370 -14.81 -12.59 -6.74
N ARG A 371 -15.89 -13.37 -6.80
CA ARG A 371 -16.94 -13.22 -7.82
C ARG A 371 -17.54 -11.83 -7.80
N ILE A 372 -17.87 -11.28 -6.62
CA ILE A 372 -18.42 -9.92 -6.51
C ILE A 372 -17.44 -8.88 -7.05
N VAL A 373 -16.17 -8.97 -6.68
CA VAL A 373 -15.12 -8.05 -7.17
C VAL A 373 -14.96 -8.15 -8.69
N LEU A 374 -14.92 -9.37 -9.24
CA LEU A 374 -14.81 -9.59 -10.67
C LEU A 374 -16.02 -9.05 -11.44
N MET A 375 -17.24 -9.33 -10.96
CA MET A 375 -18.47 -8.84 -11.61
C MET A 375 -18.52 -7.32 -11.63
N LYS A 376 -18.13 -6.66 -10.53
CA LYS A 376 -18.03 -5.18 -10.49
C LYS A 376 -17.03 -4.68 -11.52
N ARG A 377 -15.82 -5.26 -11.58
CA ARG A 377 -14.78 -4.84 -12.53
C ARG A 377 -15.21 -5.07 -13.99
N ILE A 378 -15.87 -6.19 -14.29
CA ILE A 378 -16.42 -6.48 -15.62
C ILE A 378 -17.48 -5.44 -15.99
N PHE A 379 -18.44 -5.16 -15.10
CA PHE A 379 -19.46 -4.15 -15.33
C PHE A 379 -18.86 -2.76 -15.62
N LEU A 380 -17.91 -2.34 -14.80
CA LEU A 380 -17.25 -1.04 -14.96
C LEU A 380 -16.43 -0.96 -16.25
N SER A 381 -15.75 -2.04 -16.62
CA SER A 381 -15.03 -2.15 -17.90
C SER A 381 -15.97 -2.12 -19.10
N ALA A 382 -17.10 -2.84 -19.04
CA ALA A 382 -18.12 -2.82 -20.09
C ALA A 382 -18.76 -1.43 -20.25
N LEU A 383 -19.03 -0.74 -19.13
CA LEU A 383 -19.52 0.64 -19.13
C LEU A 383 -18.52 1.59 -19.79
N HIS A 384 -17.26 1.51 -19.39
CA HIS A 384 -16.17 2.30 -19.96
C HIS A 384 -16.03 2.06 -21.46
N PHE A 385 -16.04 0.79 -21.90
CA PHE A 385 -15.99 0.42 -23.31
C PHE A 385 -17.19 0.95 -24.11
N ARG A 386 -18.40 0.85 -23.56
CA ARG A 386 -19.64 1.35 -24.19
C ARG A 386 -19.58 2.86 -24.44
N ILE A 387 -19.19 3.63 -23.42
CA ILE A 387 -19.08 5.09 -23.51
C ILE A 387 -18.07 5.46 -24.59
N ASN A 388 -16.88 4.84 -24.57
CA ASN A 388 -15.86 5.17 -25.56
C ASN A 388 -16.23 4.71 -26.97
N THR A 389 -16.89 3.57 -27.14
CA THR A 389 -17.23 3.05 -28.48
C THR A 389 -18.38 3.82 -29.13
N ARG A 390 -19.44 4.11 -28.35
CA ARG A 390 -20.64 4.78 -28.87
C ARG A 390 -20.37 6.19 -29.40
N TYR A 391 -19.40 6.87 -28.81
CA TYR A 391 -19.17 8.29 -29.06
C TYR A 391 -17.92 8.57 -29.90
N LYS A 392 -17.05 7.59 -30.16
CA LYS A 392 -15.83 7.75 -30.99
C LYS A 392 -16.12 8.11 -32.46
N SER A 393 -17.29 7.75 -32.98
CA SER A 393 -17.69 7.98 -34.37
C SER A 393 -18.47 9.29 -34.61
N SER A 394 -18.81 10.05 -33.56
CA SER A 394 -19.86 11.08 -33.63
C SER A 394 -19.40 12.50 -33.23
N ASN A 395 -18.10 12.80 -33.29
CA ASN A 395 -17.52 14.07 -32.80
C ASN A 395 -17.98 14.38 -31.36
N PRO A 396 -17.52 13.59 -30.38
CA PRO A 396 -18.04 13.64 -29.02
C PRO A 396 -17.82 15.02 -28.38
N PRO A 397 -18.72 15.48 -27.49
CA PRO A 397 -18.52 16.74 -26.76
C PRO A 397 -17.41 16.66 -25.70
N PHE A 398 -16.72 15.53 -25.57
CA PHE A 398 -15.66 15.25 -24.62
C PHE A 398 -14.43 14.66 -25.33
N THR A 399 -13.26 14.87 -24.75
CA THR A 399 -11.97 14.31 -25.20
C THR A 399 -11.77 12.90 -24.66
N SER A 400 -12.05 12.68 -23.37
CA SER A 400 -12.02 11.35 -22.75
C SER A 400 -13.08 11.22 -21.64
N VAL A 401 -13.55 9.99 -21.44
CA VAL A 401 -14.29 9.59 -20.24
C VAL A 401 -13.61 8.35 -19.70
N GLU A 402 -13.13 8.46 -18.48
CA GLU A 402 -12.38 7.41 -17.77
C GLU A 402 -13.15 7.02 -16.52
N LEU A 403 -13.23 5.72 -16.29
CA LEU A 403 -13.87 5.18 -15.11
C LEU A 403 -12.93 4.20 -14.43
N ASP A 404 -12.50 4.57 -13.24
CA ASP A 404 -11.52 3.84 -12.44
C ASP A 404 -12.15 3.29 -11.17
N HIS A 405 -11.66 2.13 -10.75
CA HIS A 405 -12.10 1.47 -9.52
C HIS A 405 -10.88 0.92 -8.79
N SER A 406 -10.58 1.52 -7.65
CA SER A 406 -9.38 1.21 -6.88
C SER A 406 -9.74 0.81 -5.45
N ASP A 407 -9.22 -0.33 -5.03
CA ASP A 407 -9.34 -0.84 -3.68
C ASP A 407 -8.10 -0.44 -2.88
N SER A 408 -8.27 0.44 -1.90
CA SER A 408 -7.18 0.85 -1.01
C SER A 408 -7.28 0.12 0.32
N GLY A 409 -6.62 -1.03 0.40
CA GLY A 409 -6.65 -1.88 1.60
C GLY A 409 -6.05 -1.23 2.84
N ARG A 410 -5.03 -0.36 2.69
CA ARG A 410 -4.39 0.34 3.81
C ARG A 410 -5.20 1.53 4.30
N GLU A 411 -5.89 2.21 3.39
CA GLU A 411 -6.78 3.32 3.74
C GLU A 411 -8.14 2.78 4.19
N GLY A 412 -8.51 1.55 3.83
CA GLY A 412 -9.77 0.92 4.25
C GLY A 412 -10.96 1.34 3.39
N CYS A 413 -10.73 1.90 2.21
CA CYS A 413 -11.78 2.36 1.31
C CYS A 413 -11.56 1.87 -0.13
N THR A 414 -12.66 1.66 -0.83
CA THR A 414 -12.70 1.50 -2.28
C THR A 414 -13.22 2.80 -2.88
N VAL A 415 -12.51 3.31 -3.89
CA VAL A 415 -12.85 4.56 -4.58
C VAL A 415 -13.17 4.23 -6.04
N THR A 416 -14.35 4.61 -6.47
CA THR A 416 -14.73 4.62 -7.88
C THR A 416 -14.72 6.05 -8.38
N THR A 417 -13.95 6.31 -9.42
CA THR A 417 -13.81 7.66 -10.00
C THR A 417 -14.40 7.66 -11.40
N LEU A 418 -15.18 8.69 -11.70
CA LEU A 418 -15.58 9.03 -13.07
C LEU A 418 -14.94 10.37 -13.44
N THR A 419 -14.02 10.32 -14.40
CA THR A 419 -13.28 11.47 -14.92
C THR A 419 -13.75 11.77 -16.32
N ILE A 420 -14.19 13.01 -16.55
CA ILE A 420 -14.61 13.46 -17.89
C ILE A 420 -13.76 14.66 -18.26
N THR A 421 -13.04 14.55 -19.36
CA THR A 421 -12.19 15.60 -19.91
C THR A 421 -12.79 16.12 -21.20
N ALA A 422 -12.86 17.44 -21.35
CA ALA A 422 -13.42 18.08 -22.54
C ALA A 422 -12.75 19.42 -22.84
N GLU A 423 -12.98 19.92 -24.06
CA GLU A 423 -12.68 21.31 -24.38
C GLU A 423 -13.49 22.25 -23.46
N PRO A 424 -12.89 23.34 -22.95
CA PRO A 424 -13.57 24.25 -22.02
C PRO A 424 -14.90 24.81 -22.51
N LYS A 425 -15.11 24.90 -23.84
CA LYS A 425 -16.38 25.39 -24.42
C LYS A 425 -17.51 24.37 -24.38
N ASN A 426 -17.18 23.08 -24.31
CA ASN A 426 -18.13 21.97 -24.44
C ASN A 426 -18.45 21.24 -23.13
N TRP A 427 -17.95 21.75 -21.99
CA TRP A 427 -18.08 21.11 -20.68
C TRP A 427 -19.51 20.68 -20.31
N GLN A 428 -20.52 21.51 -20.63
CA GLN A 428 -21.92 21.21 -20.32
C GLN A 428 -22.44 19.97 -21.06
N ASN A 429 -22.08 19.85 -22.33
CA ASN A 429 -22.47 18.71 -23.17
C ASN A 429 -21.71 17.46 -22.74
N ALA A 430 -20.43 17.57 -22.39
CA ALA A 430 -19.63 16.48 -21.86
C ALA A 430 -20.26 15.87 -20.60
N ILE A 431 -20.63 16.72 -19.63
CA ILE A 431 -21.30 16.28 -18.40
C ILE A 431 -22.64 15.60 -18.72
N ARG A 432 -23.46 16.22 -19.58
CA ARG A 432 -24.79 15.69 -19.92
C ARG A 432 -24.69 14.29 -20.51
N VAL A 433 -23.76 14.06 -21.43
CA VAL A 433 -23.58 12.75 -22.08
C VAL A 433 -23.12 11.70 -21.06
N ALA A 434 -22.15 12.02 -20.23
CA ALA A 434 -21.64 11.06 -19.25
C ALA A 434 -22.69 10.68 -18.19
N VAL A 435 -23.42 11.66 -17.65
CA VAL A 435 -24.51 11.41 -16.70
C VAL A 435 -25.63 10.59 -17.37
N HIS A 436 -25.99 10.93 -18.61
CA HIS A 436 -27.00 10.20 -19.35
C HIS A 436 -26.61 8.72 -19.57
N GLU A 437 -25.38 8.42 -19.98
CA GLU A 437 -24.94 7.04 -20.19
C GLU A 437 -24.85 6.23 -18.89
N PHE A 438 -24.47 6.88 -17.78
CA PHE A 438 -24.46 6.23 -16.48
C PHE A 438 -25.88 5.85 -16.04
N VAL A 439 -26.83 6.79 -16.14
CA VAL A 439 -28.25 6.54 -15.84
C VAL A 439 -28.83 5.50 -16.80
N TYR A 440 -28.58 5.64 -18.10
CA TYR A 440 -29.08 4.70 -19.11
C TYR A 440 -28.57 3.28 -18.88
N SER A 441 -27.27 3.11 -18.61
CA SER A 441 -26.69 1.79 -18.37
C SER A 441 -27.19 1.15 -17.07
N SER A 442 -27.53 1.96 -16.06
CA SER A 442 -28.17 1.46 -14.84
C SER A 442 -29.59 0.91 -15.07
N ILE A 443 -30.27 1.37 -16.13
CA ILE A 443 -31.66 0.99 -16.46
C ILE A 443 -31.69 -0.12 -17.52
N ALA A 444 -30.91 0.02 -18.59
CA ALA A 444 -30.95 -0.87 -19.76
C ALA A 444 -30.02 -2.08 -19.65
N GLY A 445 -29.09 -2.08 -18.68
CA GLY A 445 -28.10 -3.13 -18.54
C GLY A 445 -27.10 -3.21 -19.70
N PHE A 446 -26.40 -4.35 -19.77
CA PHE A 446 -25.45 -4.69 -20.82
C PHE A 446 -25.95 -5.91 -21.59
N SER A 447 -25.76 -5.91 -22.92
CA SER A 447 -25.99 -7.11 -23.72
C SER A 447 -24.97 -8.20 -23.33
N PRO A 448 -25.35 -9.49 -23.42
CA PRO A 448 -24.47 -10.62 -23.11
C PRO A 448 -23.15 -10.61 -23.88
#